data_AF-A0A7R6WGI1-F1
#
_entry.id   AF-A0A7R6WGI1-F1
#
_cell.length_a   1.000
_cell.length_b   1.000
_cell.length_c   1.000
_cell.angle_alpha   90.00
_cell.angle_beta   90.00
_cell.angle_gamma   90.00
#
_symmetry.space_group_name_H-M   'P 1'
#
loop_
_entity.id
_entity.type
_entity.pdbx_description
1 polymer ?
#
loop_
_entity_poly.entity_id
_entity_poly.type
_entity_poly.pdbx_seq_one_letter_code
_entity_poly.pdbx_strand_id
1 'polypeptide(L)'
;MDLTRFKVLTFDVYGTLIDWETGIWNALQPLLSLANREISRDEALETYGDIETRQEAETPSLHYRTLLAAVHARLARHWRITAQADLHERFGTSVPDWPAFPDSREALAYLKRHFRLVVLSNVDGQSFAASNRKLGVSFDAVYTAEDIGSYKPDLGNFRFLFDRLKQDLGIQQDEVLHVAQSLFHDHAPAESIGLASVWIDRRFGMEGPVQRSVLLPSRRSEGISQPWQSLPPCIAQRIRSTDLLRKVQAARSERSSPSSGETRSDTCRIGRLMAFSAPPLRTDPNVRYATVSQNAII
;
A
#
# COMPACT_ATOMS: atom_id res chain seq x y z
N MET A 1 15.92 1.87 11.70
CA MET A 1 14.65 1.67 12.43
C MET A 1 14.84 0.45 13.30
N ASP A 2 14.63 0.57 14.61
CA ASP A 2 14.61 -0.60 15.50
C ASP A 2 13.27 -1.32 15.30
N LEU A 3 13.33 -2.53 14.73
CA LEU A 3 12.14 -3.36 14.47
C LEU A 3 11.61 -4.03 15.73
N THR A 4 12.40 -4.06 16.81
CA THR A 4 12.05 -4.80 18.02
C THR A 4 11.05 -4.08 18.93
N ARG A 5 10.81 -2.79 18.69
CA ARG A 5 9.76 -2.01 19.38
C ARG A 5 8.35 -2.33 18.90
N PHE A 6 8.20 -2.89 17.70
CA PHE A 6 6.89 -3.19 17.14
C PHE A 6 6.38 -4.55 17.63
N LYS A 7 5.08 -4.62 17.91
CA LYS A 7 4.39 -5.85 18.32
C LYS A 7 3.51 -6.42 17.22
N VAL A 8 3.04 -5.56 16.31
CA VAL A 8 2.15 -5.93 15.20
C VAL A 8 2.66 -5.37 13.88
N LEU A 9 2.53 -6.19 12.85
CA LEU A 9 2.65 -5.78 11.46
C LEU A 9 1.26 -5.73 10.85
N THR A 10 0.88 -4.58 10.31
CA THR A 10 -0.40 -4.42 9.59
C THR A 10 -0.12 -4.40 8.10
N PHE A 11 -0.87 -5.18 7.32
CA PHE A 11 -0.60 -5.38 5.90
C PHE A 11 -1.73 -4.86 5.03
N ASP A 12 -1.37 -4.06 4.04
CA ASP A 12 -2.12 -4.07 2.78
C ASP A 12 -1.96 -5.45 2.08
N VAL A 13 -2.89 -5.80 1.19
CA VAL A 13 -2.95 -7.13 0.57
C VAL A 13 -2.69 -7.10 -0.94
N TYR A 14 -3.41 -6.30 -1.71
CA TYR A 14 -3.35 -6.33 -3.17
C TYR A 14 -2.23 -5.42 -3.68
N GLY A 15 -1.23 -6.00 -4.34
CA GLY A 15 0.00 -5.32 -4.71
C GLY A 15 1.08 -5.47 -3.64
N THR A 16 0.69 -5.73 -2.39
CA THR A 16 1.62 -6.02 -1.29
C THR A 16 1.91 -7.51 -1.15
N LEU A 17 0.88 -8.35 -1.05
CA LEU A 17 0.97 -9.80 -0.82
C LEU A 17 0.42 -10.63 -1.99
N ILE A 18 -0.60 -10.10 -2.67
CA ILE A 18 -1.26 -10.67 -3.85
C ILE A 18 -0.80 -9.93 -5.10
N ASP A 19 -0.42 -10.68 -6.13
CA ASP A 19 -0.04 -10.17 -7.45
C ASP A 19 -1.29 -9.94 -8.31
N TRP A 20 -1.90 -8.76 -8.11
CA TRP A 20 -3.08 -8.36 -8.85
C TRP A 20 -2.79 -8.16 -10.34
N GLU A 21 -1.58 -7.73 -10.73
CA GLU A 21 -1.23 -7.53 -12.15
C GLU A 21 -1.29 -8.86 -12.92
N THR A 22 -0.68 -9.91 -12.37
CA THR A 22 -0.81 -11.27 -12.93
C THR A 22 -2.25 -11.78 -12.85
N GLY A 23 -2.97 -11.47 -11.77
CA GLY A 23 -4.39 -11.79 -11.62
C GLY A 23 -5.25 -11.21 -12.74
N ILE A 24 -5.18 -9.90 -12.96
CA ILE A 24 -5.89 -9.17 -14.03
C ILE A 24 -5.45 -9.68 -15.40
N TRP A 25 -4.15 -9.82 -15.64
CA TRP A 25 -3.64 -10.33 -16.92
C TRP A 25 -4.23 -11.70 -17.27
N ASN A 26 -4.25 -12.62 -16.31
CA ASN A 26 -4.83 -13.95 -16.50
C ASN A 26 -6.34 -13.89 -16.71
N ALA A 27 -7.04 -13.05 -15.94
CA ALA A 27 -8.48 -12.88 -16.04
C ALA A 27 -8.93 -12.20 -17.35
N LEU A 28 -8.06 -11.40 -17.98
CA LEU A 28 -8.33 -10.79 -19.28
C LEU A 28 -8.18 -11.76 -20.46
N GLN A 29 -7.46 -12.88 -20.31
CA GLN A 29 -7.16 -13.78 -21.43
C GLN A 29 -8.41 -14.22 -22.24
N PRO A 30 -9.55 -14.56 -21.62
CA PRO A 30 -10.76 -14.88 -22.36
C PRO A 30 -11.24 -13.74 -23.27
N LEU A 31 -11.18 -12.48 -22.82
CA LEU A 31 -11.54 -11.33 -23.65
C LEU A 31 -10.51 -11.08 -24.75
N LEU A 32 -9.22 -11.12 -24.41
CA LEU A 32 -8.13 -10.87 -25.36
C LEU A 32 -8.10 -11.91 -26.48
N SER A 33 -8.52 -13.14 -26.22
CA SER A 33 -8.64 -14.19 -27.25
C SER A 33 -9.64 -13.87 -28.37
N LEU A 34 -10.57 -12.95 -28.12
CA LEU A 34 -11.57 -12.48 -29.08
C LEU A 34 -11.12 -11.24 -29.86
N ALA A 35 -9.93 -10.71 -29.57
CA ALA A 35 -9.41 -9.52 -30.22
C ALA A 35 -8.92 -9.84 -31.65
N ASN A 36 -9.10 -8.89 -32.57
CA ASN A 36 -8.60 -8.99 -33.95
C ASN A 36 -7.09 -8.67 -34.07
N ARG A 37 -6.41 -8.44 -32.95
CA ARG A 37 -4.98 -8.16 -32.89
C ARG A 37 -4.42 -8.64 -31.56
N GLU A 38 -3.11 -8.78 -31.51
CA GLU A 38 -2.40 -8.99 -30.26
C GLU A 38 -2.45 -7.72 -29.38
N ILE A 39 -2.72 -7.91 -28.10
CA ILE A 39 -2.68 -6.89 -27.06
C ILE A 39 -1.64 -7.36 -26.05
N SER A 40 -0.57 -6.58 -25.89
CA SER A 40 0.50 -6.93 -24.96
C SER A 40 0.05 -6.82 -23.51
N ARG A 41 0.79 -7.46 -22.60
CA ARG A 41 0.52 -7.37 -21.15
C ARG A 41 0.58 -5.94 -20.64
N ASP A 42 1.58 -5.17 -21.07
CA ASP A 42 1.75 -3.78 -20.64
C ASP A 42 0.59 -2.91 -21.12
N GLU A 43 0.19 -3.04 -22.39
CA GLU A 43 -0.96 -2.32 -22.94
C GLU A 43 -2.25 -2.68 -22.20
N ALA A 44 -2.47 -3.97 -21.93
CA ALA A 44 -3.66 -4.44 -21.22
C ALA A 44 -3.74 -3.85 -19.80
N LEU A 45 -2.64 -3.89 -19.05
CA LEU A 45 -2.59 -3.40 -17.67
C LEU A 45 -2.64 -1.87 -17.58
N GLU A 46 -2.02 -1.15 -18.51
CA GLU A 46 -2.10 0.31 -18.59
C GLU A 46 -3.53 0.76 -18.91
N THR A 47 -4.15 0.16 -19.93
CA THR A 47 -5.53 0.47 -20.31
C THR A 47 -6.52 0.11 -19.20
N TYR A 48 -6.31 -1.02 -18.52
CA TYR A 48 -7.08 -1.42 -17.36
C TYR A 48 -7.02 -0.35 -16.26
N GLY A 49 -5.82 0.06 -15.85
CA GLY A 49 -5.66 1.03 -14.75
C GLY A 49 -6.30 2.38 -15.06
N ASP A 50 -6.20 2.85 -16.30
CA ASP A 50 -6.85 4.08 -16.76
C ASP A 50 -8.38 4.00 -16.69
N ILE A 51 -8.95 2.87 -17.11
CA ILE A 51 -10.40 2.65 -17.13
C ILE A 51 -10.95 2.41 -15.72
N GLU A 52 -10.25 1.63 -14.90
CA GLU A 52 -10.58 1.38 -13.50
C GLU A 52 -10.64 2.70 -12.72
N THR A 53 -9.58 3.52 -12.80
CA THR A 53 -9.51 4.83 -12.13
C THR A 53 -10.73 5.71 -12.47
N ARG A 54 -11.12 5.76 -13.75
CA ARG A 54 -12.29 6.54 -14.18
C ARG A 54 -13.60 5.92 -13.67
N GLN A 55 -13.73 4.60 -13.74
CA GLN A 55 -14.91 3.90 -13.24
C GLN A 55 -15.08 4.09 -11.73
N GLU A 56 -14.01 4.02 -10.94
CA GLU A 56 -14.04 4.28 -9.49
C GLU A 56 -14.49 5.71 -9.19
N ALA A 57 -13.94 6.70 -9.91
CA ALA A 57 -14.34 8.10 -9.74
C ALA A 57 -15.83 8.33 -10.08
N GLU A 58 -16.36 7.63 -11.09
CA GLU A 58 -17.77 7.73 -11.48
C GLU A 58 -18.71 6.96 -10.54
N THR A 59 -18.22 5.92 -9.87
CA THR A 59 -19.04 4.99 -9.07
C THR A 59 -18.35 4.60 -7.75
N PRO A 60 -18.08 5.57 -6.87
CA PRO A 60 -17.23 5.37 -5.68
C PRO A 60 -17.82 4.40 -4.65
N SER A 61 -19.12 4.13 -4.71
CA SER A 61 -19.82 3.22 -3.81
C SER A 61 -20.08 1.83 -4.41
N LEU A 62 -19.67 1.57 -5.66
CA LEU A 62 -19.86 0.25 -6.26
C LEU A 62 -19.02 -0.80 -5.52
N HIS A 63 -19.63 -1.95 -5.28
CA HIS A 63 -18.90 -3.11 -4.79
C HIS A 63 -17.84 -3.53 -5.81
N TYR A 64 -16.63 -3.87 -5.34
CA TYR A 64 -15.46 -4.10 -6.18
C TYR A 64 -15.70 -5.10 -7.32
N ARG A 65 -16.34 -6.25 -7.04
CA ARG A 65 -16.74 -7.21 -8.10
C ARG A 65 -17.56 -6.61 -9.25
N THR A 66 -18.47 -5.69 -8.93
CA THR A 66 -19.34 -5.03 -9.92
C THR A 66 -18.59 -3.95 -10.66
N LEU A 67 -17.71 -3.21 -9.95
CA LEU A 67 -16.75 -2.28 -10.54
C LEU A 67 -15.89 -2.98 -11.60
N LEU A 68 -15.27 -4.10 -11.25
CA LEU A 68 -14.42 -4.88 -12.15
C LEU A 68 -15.17 -5.39 -13.39
N ALA A 69 -16.42 -5.86 -13.22
CA ALA A 69 -17.26 -6.25 -14.37
C ALA A 69 -17.54 -5.06 -15.30
N ALA A 70 -17.81 -3.88 -14.75
CA ALA A 70 -18.01 -2.65 -15.52
C ALA A 70 -16.73 -2.20 -16.24
N VAL A 71 -15.56 -2.30 -15.58
CA VAL A 71 -14.24 -2.05 -16.17
C VAL A 71 -13.99 -2.99 -17.34
N HIS A 72 -14.26 -4.28 -17.18
CA HIS A 72 -14.10 -5.27 -18.25
C HIS A 72 -15.02 -4.98 -19.45
N ALA A 73 -16.27 -4.56 -19.21
CA ALA A 73 -17.17 -4.13 -20.27
C ALA A 73 -16.64 -2.88 -21.01
N ARG A 74 -16.02 -1.93 -20.29
CA ARG A 74 -15.35 -0.76 -20.90
C ARG A 74 -14.12 -1.15 -21.71
N LEU A 75 -13.31 -2.10 -21.23
CA LEU A 75 -12.17 -2.63 -21.97
C LEU A 75 -12.59 -3.30 -23.27
N ALA A 76 -13.63 -4.13 -23.23
CA ALA A 76 -14.21 -4.75 -24.43
C ALA A 76 -14.64 -3.68 -25.45
N ARG A 77 -15.32 -2.61 -25.01
CA ARG A 77 -15.68 -1.48 -25.89
C ARG A 77 -14.47 -0.74 -26.42
N HIS A 78 -13.46 -0.48 -25.58
CA HIS A 78 -12.23 0.22 -25.95
C HIS A 78 -11.49 -0.52 -27.08
N TRP A 79 -11.37 -1.84 -26.97
CA TRP A 79 -10.75 -2.69 -27.99
C TRP A 79 -11.69 -3.16 -29.11
N ARG A 80 -12.95 -2.69 -29.11
CA ARG A 80 -13.98 -3.06 -30.09
C ARG A 80 -14.22 -4.57 -30.16
N ILE A 81 -14.17 -5.24 -29.01
CA ILE A 81 -14.45 -6.66 -28.85
C ILE A 81 -15.91 -6.84 -28.44
N THR A 82 -16.65 -7.68 -29.17
CA THR A 82 -18.00 -8.08 -28.78
C THR A 82 -17.90 -9.24 -27.77
N ALA A 83 -18.29 -8.97 -26.53
CA ALA A 83 -18.30 -9.97 -25.46
C ALA A 83 -19.69 -10.00 -24.81
N GLN A 84 -20.05 -11.18 -24.33
CA GLN A 84 -21.31 -11.41 -23.61
C GLN A 84 -21.19 -10.98 -22.15
N ALA A 85 -22.34 -10.68 -21.52
CA ALA A 85 -22.39 -10.17 -20.15
C ALA A 85 -21.78 -11.12 -19.11
N ASP A 86 -21.93 -12.43 -19.31
CA ASP A 86 -21.35 -13.47 -18.45
C ASP A 86 -19.82 -13.39 -18.38
N LEU A 87 -19.16 -12.98 -19.47
CA LEU A 87 -17.71 -12.80 -19.49
C LEU A 87 -17.27 -11.66 -18.57
N HIS A 88 -18.05 -10.58 -18.54
CA HIS A 88 -17.80 -9.42 -17.68
C HIS A 88 -18.00 -9.78 -16.20
N GLU A 89 -19.07 -10.52 -15.90
CA GLU A 89 -19.34 -11.01 -14.54
C GLU A 89 -18.25 -11.95 -14.05
N ARG A 90 -17.78 -12.87 -14.90
CA ARG A 90 -16.67 -13.78 -14.58
C ARG A 90 -15.38 -13.02 -14.25
N PHE A 91 -15.07 -11.97 -15.01
CA PHE A 91 -13.95 -11.10 -14.69
C PHE A 91 -14.14 -10.41 -13.34
N GLY A 92 -15.35 -9.90 -13.08
CA GLY A 92 -15.69 -9.26 -11.82
C GLY A 92 -15.52 -10.15 -10.58
N THR A 93 -15.69 -11.46 -10.73
CA THR A 93 -15.51 -12.44 -9.67
C THR A 93 -14.14 -13.13 -9.68
N SER A 94 -13.13 -12.58 -10.38
CA SER A 94 -11.82 -13.23 -10.56
C SER A 94 -10.84 -13.02 -9.40
N VAL A 95 -11.09 -12.08 -8.49
CA VAL A 95 -10.21 -11.76 -7.35
C VAL A 95 -9.79 -13.00 -6.54
N PRO A 96 -10.70 -13.95 -6.22
CA PRO A 96 -10.33 -15.21 -5.57
C PRO A 96 -9.27 -16.04 -6.28
N ASP A 97 -9.03 -15.84 -7.58
CA ASP A 97 -8.09 -16.58 -8.41
C ASP A 97 -6.72 -15.90 -8.54
N TRP A 98 -6.60 -14.63 -8.14
CA TRP A 98 -5.34 -13.88 -8.26
C TRP A 98 -4.22 -14.50 -7.40
N PRO A 99 -3.01 -14.71 -7.97
CA PRO A 99 -1.95 -15.42 -7.29
C PRO A 99 -1.33 -14.60 -6.16
N ALA A 100 -0.83 -15.26 -5.12
CA ALA A 100 0.07 -14.61 -4.17
C ALA A 100 1.44 -14.41 -4.82
N PHE A 101 2.17 -13.34 -4.43
CA PHE A 101 3.57 -13.26 -4.79
C PHE A 101 4.33 -14.49 -4.22
N PRO A 102 5.33 -15.03 -4.94
CA PRO A 102 6.01 -16.28 -4.56
C PRO A 102 6.62 -16.27 -3.15
N ASP A 103 7.08 -15.10 -2.70
CA ASP A 103 7.72 -14.86 -1.41
C ASP A 103 6.72 -14.60 -0.26
N SER A 104 5.45 -14.25 -0.56
CA SER A 104 4.49 -13.79 0.45
C SER A 104 4.25 -14.84 1.54
N ARG A 105 4.03 -16.10 1.16
CA ARG A 105 3.72 -17.18 2.12
C ARG A 105 4.86 -17.43 3.09
N GLU A 106 6.07 -17.59 2.58
CA GLU A 106 7.25 -17.84 3.41
C GLU A 106 7.56 -16.65 4.32
N ALA A 107 7.47 -15.43 3.78
CA ALA A 107 7.68 -14.22 4.56
C ALA A 107 6.67 -14.08 5.70
N LEU A 108 5.38 -14.26 5.42
CA LEU A 108 4.34 -14.20 6.44
C LEU A 108 4.51 -15.29 7.50
N ALA A 109 4.82 -16.54 7.10
CA ALA A 109 5.06 -17.63 8.04
C ALA A 109 6.23 -17.32 8.97
N TYR A 110 7.32 -16.75 8.45
CA TYR A 110 8.45 -16.29 9.24
C TYR A 110 8.04 -15.19 10.23
N LEU A 111 7.38 -14.13 9.73
CA LEU A 111 6.99 -12.95 10.51
C LEU A 111 6.00 -13.31 11.62
N LYS A 112 5.08 -14.26 11.37
CA LYS A 112 4.09 -14.73 12.35
C LYS A 112 4.71 -15.32 13.62
N ARG A 113 5.95 -15.81 13.55
CA ARG A 113 6.68 -16.31 14.73
C ARG A 113 7.11 -15.21 15.70
N HIS A 114 7.07 -13.96 15.26
CA HIS A 114 7.67 -12.83 15.97
C HIS A 114 6.71 -11.67 16.18
N PHE A 115 5.70 -11.52 15.32
CA PHE A 115 4.75 -10.42 15.36
C PHE A 115 3.31 -10.95 15.29
N ARG A 116 2.39 -10.17 15.84
CA ARG A 116 0.99 -10.25 15.42
C ARG A 116 0.90 -9.76 13.96
N LEU A 117 0.11 -10.43 13.14
CA LEU A 117 -0.12 -10.05 11.75
C LEU A 117 -1.58 -9.67 11.59
N VAL A 118 -1.84 -8.48 11.08
CA VAL A 118 -3.18 -7.94 10.89
C VAL A 118 -3.34 -7.45 9.46
N VAL A 119 -4.50 -7.65 8.86
CA VAL A 119 -4.82 -7.14 7.52
C VAL A 119 -5.59 -5.83 7.63
N LEU A 120 -5.25 -4.86 6.78
CA LEU A 120 -6.01 -3.65 6.51
C LEU A 120 -6.11 -3.45 4.99
N SER A 121 -7.24 -3.84 4.38
CA SER A 121 -7.34 -3.94 2.91
C SER A 121 -8.65 -3.40 2.33
N ASN A 122 -8.53 -2.73 1.18
CA ASN A 122 -9.65 -2.23 0.35
C ASN A 122 -10.34 -3.36 -0.42
N VAL A 123 -10.85 -4.37 0.27
CA VAL A 123 -11.53 -5.53 -0.34
C VAL A 123 -12.75 -5.92 0.49
N ASP A 124 -13.57 -6.83 -0.01
CA ASP A 124 -14.62 -7.52 0.74
C ASP A 124 -14.12 -8.81 1.41
N GLY A 125 -14.87 -9.28 2.42
CA GLY A 125 -14.49 -10.46 3.20
C GLY A 125 -14.44 -11.75 2.38
N GLN A 126 -15.34 -11.91 1.40
CA GLN A 126 -15.42 -13.13 0.59
C GLN A 126 -14.20 -13.28 -0.33
N SER A 127 -13.82 -12.20 -1.01
CA SER A 127 -12.64 -12.12 -1.87
C SER A 127 -11.37 -12.35 -1.05
N PHE A 128 -11.25 -11.72 0.12
CA PHE A 128 -10.08 -11.91 0.98
C PHE A 128 -9.95 -13.35 1.50
N ALA A 129 -11.05 -14.03 1.85
CA ALA A 129 -11.00 -15.39 2.37
C ALA A 129 -10.30 -16.38 1.42
N ALA A 130 -10.48 -16.21 0.10
CA ALA A 130 -9.79 -17.00 -0.90
C ALA A 130 -8.30 -16.65 -1.00
N SER A 131 -7.97 -15.36 -1.03
CA SER A 131 -6.59 -14.86 -1.00
C SER A 131 -5.83 -15.36 0.24
N ASN A 132 -6.47 -15.36 1.41
CA ASN A 132 -5.87 -15.81 2.66
C ASN A 132 -5.44 -17.28 2.63
N ARG A 133 -6.23 -18.16 1.99
CA ARG A 133 -5.85 -19.58 1.79
C ARG A 133 -4.53 -19.72 1.02
N LYS A 134 -4.26 -18.82 0.07
CA LYS A 134 -3.02 -18.77 -0.71
C LYS A 134 -1.83 -18.21 0.06
N LEU A 135 -2.09 -17.31 1.02
CA LEU A 135 -1.07 -16.74 1.91
C LEU A 135 -0.61 -17.75 2.97
N GLY A 136 -1.46 -18.69 3.36
CA GLY A 136 -1.05 -19.83 4.19
C GLY A 136 -0.73 -19.49 5.64
N VAL A 137 -1.27 -18.38 6.15
CA VAL A 137 -1.13 -17.96 7.55
C VAL A 137 -2.48 -17.61 8.15
N SER A 138 -2.58 -17.75 9.47
CA SER A 138 -3.72 -17.22 10.23
C SER A 138 -3.36 -15.83 10.75
N PHE A 139 -3.96 -14.80 10.16
CA PHE A 139 -3.88 -13.44 10.69
C PHE A 139 -4.57 -13.36 12.06
N ASP A 140 -4.05 -12.52 12.95
CA ASP A 140 -4.63 -12.27 14.28
C ASP A 140 -5.90 -11.41 14.19
N ALA A 141 -6.00 -10.57 13.15
CA ALA A 141 -7.20 -9.84 12.79
C ALA A 141 -7.21 -9.50 11.30
N VAL A 142 -8.41 -9.31 10.75
CA VAL A 142 -8.63 -8.93 9.36
C VAL A 142 -9.63 -7.78 9.36
N TYR A 143 -9.22 -6.63 8.84
CA TYR A 143 -10.06 -5.46 8.70
C TYR A 143 -10.18 -5.13 7.22
N THR A 144 -11.40 -5.28 6.70
CA THR A 144 -11.73 -5.02 5.31
C THR A 144 -12.45 -3.69 5.16
N ALA A 145 -12.47 -3.11 3.96
CA ALA A 145 -13.25 -1.89 3.69
C ALA A 145 -14.75 -2.12 3.95
N GLU A 146 -15.25 -3.34 3.77
CA GLU A 146 -16.61 -3.75 4.12
C GLU A 146 -16.87 -3.63 5.63
N ASP A 147 -15.93 -4.07 6.48
CA ASP A 147 -16.05 -3.95 7.95
C ASP A 147 -15.98 -2.49 8.43
N ILE A 148 -15.17 -1.68 7.74
CA ILE A 148 -14.85 -0.30 8.13
C ILE A 148 -15.92 0.69 7.63
N GLY A 149 -16.53 0.41 6.48
CA GLY A 149 -17.46 1.30 5.80
C GLY A 149 -16.79 2.43 4.99
N SER A 150 -15.47 2.35 4.77
CA SER A 150 -14.73 3.29 3.92
C SER A 150 -13.51 2.62 3.28
N TYR A 151 -12.95 3.26 2.25
CA TYR A 151 -11.75 2.80 1.55
C TYR A 151 -10.56 3.72 1.87
N LYS A 152 -9.36 3.15 1.98
CA LYS A 152 -8.11 3.93 1.95
C LYS A 152 -8.08 4.78 0.66
N PRO A 153 -7.56 6.03 0.67
CA PRO A 153 -6.73 6.66 1.71
C PRO A 153 -7.52 7.35 2.83
N ASP A 154 -8.82 7.12 2.99
CA ASP A 154 -9.59 7.69 4.10
C ASP A 154 -8.99 7.28 5.45
N LEU A 155 -8.64 8.29 6.28
CA LEU A 155 -7.99 8.09 7.59
C LEU A 155 -8.85 7.30 8.59
N GLY A 156 -10.16 7.19 8.34
CA GLY A 156 -11.08 6.31 9.08
C GLY A 156 -10.59 4.87 9.13
N ASN A 157 -9.91 4.39 8.09
CA ASN A 157 -9.31 3.06 8.05
C ASN A 157 -8.23 2.87 9.12
N PHE A 158 -7.32 3.85 9.26
CA PHE A 158 -6.26 3.80 10.27
C PHE A 158 -6.80 4.04 11.68
N ARG A 159 -7.81 4.90 11.84
CA ARG A 159 -8.50 5.09 13.13
C ARG A 159 -9.15 3.80 13.60
N PHE A 160 -9.95 3.17 12.74
CA PHE A 160 -10.56 1.87 13.01
C PHE A 160 -9.51 0.82 13.38
N LEU A 161 -8.43 0.75 12.60
CA LEU A 161 -7.30 -0.15 12.89
C LEU A 161 -6.77 0.06 14.31
N PHE A 162 -6.44 1.29 14.71
CA PHE A 162 -5.87 1.55 16.03
C PHE A 162 -6.85 1.27 17.17
N ASP A 163 -8.12 1.63 17.00
CA ASP A 163 -9.16 1.36 17.98
C ASP A 163 -9.33 -0.15 18.21
N ARG A 164 -9.39 -0.94 17.13
CA ARG A 164 -9.49 -2.40 17.22
C ARG A 164 -8.23 -3.05 17.77
N LEU A 165 -7.05 -2.63 17.34
CA LEU A 165 -5.79 -3.13 17.89
C LEU A 165 -5.69 -2.90 19.40
N LYS A 166 -6.14 -1.74 19.88
CA LYS A 166 -6.15 -1.41 21.31
C LYS A 166 -7.19 -2.24 22.06
N GLN A 167 -8.41 -2.35 21.54
CA GLN A 167 -9.51 -3.06 22.19
C GLN A 167 -9.30 -4.58 22.22
N ASP A 168 -8.92 -5.16 21.09
CA ASP A 168 -8.92 -6.62 20.90
C ASP A 168 -7.56 -7.24 21.24
N LEU A 169 -6.46 -6.50 21.05
CA LEU A 169 -5.09 -7.01 21.22
C LEU A 169 -4.26 -6.23 22.25
N GLY A 170 -4.76 -5.12 22.80
CA GLY A 170 -4.02 -4.28 23.76
C GLY A 170 -2.82 -3.54 23.16
N ILE A 171 -2.79 -3.32 21.85
CA ILE A 171 -1.64 -2.76 21.12
C ILE A 171 -1.85 -1.26 20.88
N GLN A 172 -0.81 -0.45 21.14
CA GLN A 172 -0.80 1.00 20.89
C GLN A 172 -0.27 1.35 19.49
N GLN A 173 -0.58 2.55 18.98
CA GLN A 173 -0.20 3.01 17.65
C GLN A 173 1.32 2.99 17.40
N ASP A 174 2.14 3.32 18.39
CA ASP A 174 3.61 3.36 18.29
C ASP A 174 4.25 1.95 18.23
N GLU A 175 3.46 0.92 18.53
CA GLU A 175 3.84 -0.49 18.44
C GLU A 175 3.43 -1.13 17.10
N VAL A 176 2.81 -0.34 16.21
CA VAL A 176 2.37 -0.75 14.87
C VAL A 176 3.42 -0.39 13.82
N LEU A 177 3.73 -1.37 12.97
CA LEU A 177 4.45 -1.13 11.72
C LEU A 177 3.55 -1.50 10.54
N HIS A 178 3.20 -0.51 9.73
CA HIS A 178 2.38 -0.73 8.55
C HIS A 178 3.22 -1.13 7.34
N VAL A 179 2.80 -2.15 6.60
CA VAL A 179 3.51 -2.75 5.49
C VAL A 179 2.62 -2.74 4.26
N ALA A 180 3.04 -2.01 3.22
CA ALA A 180 2.26 -1.84 2.01
C ALA A 180 3.14 -1.63 0.78
N GLN A 181 2.52 -1.75 -0.40
CA GLN A 181 3.12 -1.36 -1.68
C GLN A 181 2.63 0.03 -2.12
N SER A 182 1.38 0.41 -1.81
CA SER A 182 0.78 1.64 -2.32
C SER A 182 1.29 2.88 -1.59
N LEU A 183 1.95 3.79 -2.32
CA LEU A 183 2.38 5.07 -1.75
C LEU A 183 1.19 5.98 -1.40
N PHE A 184 0.13 5.95 -2.21
CA PHE A 184 -1.03 6.83 -2.06
C PHE A 184 -2.05 6.31 -1.05
N HIS A 185 -2.44 5.03 -1.16
CA HIS A 185 -3.48 4.48 -0.29
C HIS A 185 -2.96 4.23 1.14
N ASP A 186 -1.66 3.96 1.30
CA ASP A 186 -1.11 3.50 2.58
C ASP A 186 -0.06 4.46 3.14
N HIS A 187 1.03 4.71 2.40
CA HIS A 187 2.17 5.44 2.97
C HIS A 187 1.90 6.93 3.20
N ALA A 188 1.24 7.62 2.26
CA ALA A 188 0.88 9.03 2.43
C ALA A 188 -0.05 9.26 3.65
N PRO A 189 -1.16 8.52 3.84
CA PRO A 189 -1.96 8.65 5.05
C PRO A 189 -1.23 8.20 6.32
N ALA A 190 -0.45 7.13 6.27
CA ALA A 190 0.36 6.68 7.41
C ALA A 190 1.36 7.76 7.88
N GLU A 191 2.06 8.41 6.96
CA GLU A 191 2.96 9.53 7.23
C GLU A 191 2.21 10.69 7.91
N SER A 192 1.04 11.05 7.39
CA SER A 192 0.25 12.19 7.88
C SER A 192 -0.17 12.06 9.35
N ILE A 193 -0.21 10.84 9.87
CA ILE A 193 -0.56 10.52 11.26
C ILE A 193 0.64 10.01 12.08
N GLY A 194 1.86 10.08 11.54
CA GLY A 194 3.09 9.67 12.22
C GLY A 194 3.22 8.16 12.43
N LEU A 195 2.53 7.33 11.63
CA LEU A 195 2.60 5.88 11.70
C LEU A 195 3.88 5.37 11.03
N ALA A 196 4.64 4.52 11.72
CA ALA A 196 5.80 3.87 11.11
C ALA A 196 5.34 2.94 9.98
N SER A 197 6.00 3.04 8.82
CA SER A 197 5.66 2.20 7.67
C SER A 197 6.89 1.61 6.96
N VAL A 198 6.65 0.55 6.21
CA VAL A 198 7.62 -0.18 5.40
C VAL A 198 7.05 -0.39 4.01
N TRP A 199 7.79 0.07 3.02
CA TRP A 199 7.39 -0.04 1.64
C TRP A 199 7.97 -1.30 1.00
N ILE A 200 7.09 -2.20 0.57
CA ILE A 200 7.44 -3.34 -0.28
C ILE A 200 7.41 -2.88 -1.73
N ASP A 201 8.59 -2.68 -2.31
CA ASP A 201 8.71 -2.32 -3.71
C ASP A 201 8.72 -3.56 -4.60
N ARG A 202 7.55 -3.90 -5.16
CA ARG A 202 7.37 -5.01 -6.11
C ARG A 202 7.95 -4.74 -7.51
N ARG A 203 8.39 -3.52 -7.80
CA ARG A 203 8.99 -3.14 -9.10
C ARG A 203 10.50 -2.86 -8.99
N PHE A 204 11.13 -3.21 -7.88
CA PHE A 204 12.56 -3.01 -7.69
C PHE A 204 13.37 -3.76 -8.76
N GLY A 205 14.08 -3.01 -9.61
CA GLY A 205 14.94 -3.56 -10.67
C GLY A 205 14.24 -3.93 -11.96
N MET A 206 12.94 -3.61 -12.12
CA MET A 206 12.26 -3.72 -13.42
C MET A 206 12.42 -2.41 -14.21
N GLU A 207 12.78 -2.52 -15.50
CA GLU A 207 12.75 -1.39 -16.44
C GLU A 207 11.32 -1.16 -16.92
N GLY A 208 10.87 0.09 -16.93
CA GLY A 208 9.53 0.48 -17.34
C GLY A 208 9.00 1.68 -16.54
N PRO A 209 7.97 2.40 -17.03
CA PRO A 209 7.38 3.48 -16.27
C PRO A 209 6.83 2.97 -14.94
N VAL A 210 7.15 3.66 -13.84
CA VAL A 210 6.38 3.55 -12.60
C VAL A 210 4.93 3.82 -12.99
N GLN A 211 4.02 2.89 -12.69
CA GLN A 211 2.62 3.04 -13.08
C GLN A 211 2.14 4.42 -12.61
N ARG A 212 1.77 5.26 -13.58
CA ARG A 212 1.21 6.60 -13.36
C ARG A 212 -0.18 6.55 -12.71
N SER A 213 -0.74 5.37 -12.50
CA SER A 213 -2.09 5.12 -11.98
C SER A 213 -2.30 5.59 -10.53
N VAL A 214 -1.33 6.23 -9.87
CA VAL A 214 -1.62 7.06 -8.68
C VAL A 214 -0.83 8.37 -8.60
N LEU A 215 -0.55 9.00 -9.75
CA LEU A 215 -0.15 10.41 -9.80
C LEU A 215 -1.29 11.22 -10.41
N LEU A 216 -1.84 12.10 -9.57
CA LEU A 216 -2.95 13.04 -9.78
C LEU A 216 -3.09 13.63 -11.20
N PRO A 217 -4.32 14.06 -11.60
CA PRO A 217 -4.50 14.83 -12.82
C PRO A 217 -3.63 16.08 -12.80
N SER A 218 -2.82 16.24 -13.84
CA SER A 218 -2.04 17.44 -14.08
C SER A 218 -2.98 18.65 -14.24
N ARG A 219 -3.11 19.47 -13.21
CA ARG A 219 -3.37 20.90 -13.39
C ARG A 219 -2.14 21.67 -12.95
N ARG A 220 -1.67 22.53 -13.84
CA ARG A 220 -0.63 23.52 -13.60
C ARG A 220 -1.00 24.31 -12.33
N SER A 221 -0.31 24.04 -11.24
CA SER A 221 -0.07 25.02 -10.18
C SER A 221 1.43 25.26 -10.18
N GLU A 222 1.82 26.44 -10.64
CA GLU A 222 3.18 26.94 -10.51
C GLU A 222 3.59 26.88 -9.02
N GLY A 223 4.71 26.22 -8.75
CA GLY A 223 5.30 26.15 -7.41
C GLY A 223 5.58 24.71 -6.97
N ILE A 224 6.88 24.38 -6.89
CA ILE A 224 7.48 23.11 -6.44
C ILE A 224 7.65 22.07 -7.57
N SER A 225 8.55 22.38 -8.49
CA SER A 225 9.34 21.38 -9.21
C SER A 225 10.49 20.92 -8.32
N GLN A 226 10.29 19.88 -7.52
CA GLN A 226 11.40 19.15 -6.90
C GLN A 226 11.33 17.69 -7.36
N PRO A 227 12.44 17.09 -7.85
CA PRO A 227 12.47 15.67 -8.17
C PRO A 227 12.15 14.85 -6.92
N TRP A 228 11.35 13.79 -7.09
CA TRP A 228 10.90 12.84 -6.05
C TRP A 228 12.02 12.08 -5.31
N GLN A 229 13.29 12.37 -5.60
CA GLN A 229 14.47 11.93 -4.86
C GLN A 229 14.62 12.65 -3.50
N SER A 230 13.70 13.56 -3.15
CA SER A 230 13.79 14.45 -1.99
C SER A 230 12.87 14.12 -0.81
N LEU A 231 12.23 12.95 -0.78
CA LEU A 231 11.57 12.50 0.45
C LEU A 231 12.63 12.24 1.55
N PRO A 232 12.46 12.76 2.78
CA PRO A 232 13.45 12.59 3.84
C PRO A 232 13.71 11.10 4.14
N PRO A 233 14.92 10.72 4.60
CA PRO A 233 15.34 9.32 4.76
C PRO A 233 14.60 8.51 5.83
N CYS A 234 13.57 9.08 6.45
CA CYS A 234 12.78 8.49 7.52
C CYS A 234 11.32 8.42 7.08
N ILE A 235 10.84 7.18 6.84
CA ILE A 235 9.48 6.62 7.07
C ILE A 235 9.02 5.62 5.99
N ALA A 236 9.71 5.48 4.86
CA ALA A 236 9.57 4.30 4.01
C ALA A 236 10.94 3.73 3.70
N GLN A 237 11.42 2.77 4.50
CA GLN A 237 12.57 2.00 4.06
C GLN A 237 12.12 1.16 2.86
N ARG A 238 12.47 1.60 1.65
CA ARG A 238 12.34 0.80 0.42
C ARG A 238 13.09 -0.51 0.64
N ILE A 239 12.36 -1.60 0.77
CA ILE A 239 12.95 -2.92 1.00
C ILE A 239 12.24 -3.95 0.13
N ARG A 240 12.99 -4.98 -0.30
CA ARG A 240 12.32 -6.23 -0.70
C ARG A 240 11.70 -6.86 0.54
N SER A 241 10.66 -7.66 0.35
CA SER A 241 10.17 -8.57 1.40
C SER A 241 11.28 -9.42 2.00
N THR A 242 12.22 -9.91 1.18
CA THR A 242 13.42 -10.65 1.63
C THR A 242 14.35 -9.80 2.49
N ASP A 243 14.43 -8.50 2.24
CA ASP A 243 15.27 -7.58 3.01
C ASP A 243 14.58 -7.20 4.34
N LEU A 244 13.24 -7.20 4.40
CA LEU A 244 12.51 -7.14 5.67
C LEU A 244 12.86 -8.34 6.55
N LEU A 245 12.85 -9.56 5.97
CA LEU A 245 13.21 -10.79 6.68
C LEU A 245 14.65 -10.72 7.22
N ARG A 246 15.61 -10.30 6.40
CA ARG A 246 17.01 -10.12 6.82
C ARG A 246 17.16 -9.09 7.93
N LYS A 247 16.44 -7.97 7.87
CA LYS A 247 16.48 -6.95 8.93
C LYS A 247 15.92 -7.47 10.25
N VAL A 248 14.83 -8.26 10.19
CA VAL A 248 14.27 -8.92 11.39
C VAL A 248 15.26 -9.94 11.96
N GLN A 249 15.95 -10.71 11.11
CA GLN A 249 17.00 -11.65 11.52
C GLN A 249 18.19 -10.91 12.19
N ALA A 250 18.70 -9.86 11.54
CA ALA A 250 19.87 -9.10 12.00
C ALA A 250 19.65 -8.44 13.38
N ALA A 251 18.50 -7.79 13.56
CA ALA A 251 18.12 -7.14 14.82
C ALA A 251 18.03 -8.12 16.02
N ARG A 252 17.98 -9.44 15.76
CA ARG A 252 17.94 -10.48 16.78
C ARG A 252 19.28 -11.15 17.01
N SER A 253 20.11 -11.34 15.97
CA SER A 253 21.49 -11.80 16.15
C SER A 253 22.29 -10.86 17.06
N GLU A 254 22.05 -9.55 16.98
CA GLU A 254 22.68 -8.55 17.86
C GLU A 254 22.32 -8.72 19.35
N ARG A 255 21.19 -9.37 19.68
CA ARG A 255 20.81 -9.71 21.07
C ARG A 255 21.33 -11.07 21.54
N SER A 256 21.72 -11.94 20.61
CA SER A 256 22.11 -13.32 20.92
C SER A 256 23.59 -13.43 21.29
N SER A 257 24.37 -12.39 21.01
CA SER A 257 25.73 -12.24 21.51
C SER A 257 25.69 -11.90 23.00
N PRO A 258 26.27 -12.73 23.89
CA PRO A 258 26.42 -12.35 25.29
C PRO A 258 27.36 -11.14 25.34
N SER A 259 26.93 -10.05 25.98
CA SER A 259 27.83 -8.97 26.33
C SER A 259 28.82 -9.49 27.37
N SER A 260 30.00 -9.93 26.92
CA SER A 260 31.17 -10.02 27.78
C SER A 260 31.46 -8.59 28.24
N GLY A 261 31.29 -8.37 29.54
CA GLY A 261 31.52 -7.07 30.16
C GLY A 261 32.97 -6.64 29.95
N GLU A 262 33.16 -5.48 29.32
CA GLU A 262 34.38 -4.73 29.48
C GLU A 262 34.08 -3.24 29.35
N THR A 263 34.12 -2.57 30.50
CA THR A 263 34.16 -1.11 30.59
C THR A 263 35.48 -0.61 30.03
N ARG A 264 35.44 0.24 29.00
CA ARG A 264 36.49 1.25 28.79
C ARG A 264 36.00 2.44 27.95
N SER A 265 36.38 3.61 28.43
CA SER A 265 36.31 4.88 27.71
C SER A 265 37.17 4.82 26.44
N ASP A 266 36.78 5.56 25.40
CA ASP A 266 37.58 6.67 24.90
C ASP A 266 36.93 7.36 23.69
N THR A 267 37.09 8.67 23.71
CA THR A 267 36.68 9.72 22.77
C THR A 267 37.50 9.75 21.46
N CYS A 268 36.87 10.14 20.34
CA CYS A 268 37.34 11.16 19.35
C CYS A 268 36.33 11.25 18.17
N ARG A 269 35.51 12.30 17.99
CA ARG A 269 35.73 13.63 17.36
C ARG A 269 36.42 13.63 15.98
N ILE A 270 35.73 14.17 14.96
CA ILE A 270 36.11 15.12 13.89
C ILE A 270 34.83 15.30 13.02
N GLY A 271 34.34 16.46 12.58
CA GLY A 271 34.76 17.85 12.69
C GLY A 271 33.67 18.78 12.15
N ARG A 272 33.61 20.01 12.70
CA ARG A 272 32.78 21.14 12.24
C ARG A 272 33.22 21.62 10.85
N LEU A 273 32.28 22.12 10.03
CA LEU A 273 32.55 23.28 9.19
C LEU A 273 31.33 24.22 9.06
N MET A 274 31.57 25.45 9.50
CA MET A 274 31.00 26.75 9.09
C MET A 274 29.52 27.06 9.32
N ALA A 275 29.33 28.04 10.21
CA ALA A 275 28.15 28.84 10.40
C ALA A 275 27.96 29.87 9.27
N PHE A 276 26.70 30.13 8.92
CA PHE A 276 26.24 31.43 8.43
C PHE A 276 25.00 31.85 9.24
N SER A 277 25.02 33.07 9.74
CA SER A 277 23.99 33.67 10.59
C SER A 277 22.92 34.43 9.80
N ALA A 278 21.70 34.36 10.36
CA ALA A 278 20.59 35.34 10.35
C ALA A 278 19.73 35.46 9.06
N PRO A 279 18.44 35.92 9.11
CA PRO A 279 17.76 36.69 10.18
C PRO A 279 16.33 36.16 10.57
N PRO A 280 15.61 36.79 11.53
CA PRO A 280 14.37 36.23 12.09
C PRO A 280 13.16 36.45 11.19
N LEU A 281 12.25 35.48 11.15
CA LEU A 281 10.98 35.59 10.44
C LEU A 281 10.05 36.57 11.17
N ARG A 282 9.69 37.64 10.47
CA ARG A 282 8.62 38.59 10.83
C ARG A 282 7.28 37.87 10.80
N THR A 283 6.47 38.12 11.82
CA THR A 283 5.02 37.85 11.84
C THR A 283 4.31 38.83 10.92
N ASP A 284 3.59 38.33 9.91
CA ASP A 284 2.67 39.13 9.09
C ASP A 284 1.24 39.03 9.69
N PRO A 285 0.62 40.14 10.11
CA PRO A 285 -0.71 40.14 10.74
C PRO A 285 -1.89 40.14 9.74
N ASN A 286 -1.71 39.82 8.45
CA ASN A 286 -2.77 39.91 7.43
C ASN A 286 -3.12 38.60 6.71
N VAL A 287 -3.17 37.47 7.40
CA VAL A 287 -3.80 36.25 6.86
C VAL A 287 -5.18 36.07 7.48
N ARG A 288 -6.21 36.39 6.70
CA ARG A 288 -7.61 36.14 7.04
C ARG A 288 -7.88 34.64 6.97
N TYR A 289 -8.34 34.05 8.08
CA TYR A 289 -8.89 32.70 8.10
C TYR A 289 -10.18 32.64 7.27
N ALA A 290 -10.17 31.84 6.22
CA ALA A 290 -11.39 31.40 5.55
C ALA A 290 -11.86 30.10 6.20
N THR A 291 -12.80 30.21 7.13
CA THR A 291 -13.69 29.11 7.54
C THR A 291 -14.48 28.65 6.31
N VAL A 292 -14.33 27.37 5.93
CA VAL A 292 -15.29 26.72 5.04
C VAL A 292 -15.94 25.57 5.81
N SER A 293 -17.27 25.69 5.82
CA SER A 293 -18.27 24.90 6.52
C SER A 293 -18.20 23.42 6.15
N GLN A 294 -18.28 22.57 7.18
CA GLN A 294 -18.89 21.25 7.07
C GLN A 294 -20.34 21.41 6.59
N ASN A 295 -20.78 20.54 5.66
CA ASN A 295 -22.10 19.90 5.62
C ASN A 295 -22.45 19.52 4.17
N ALA A 296 -22.51 18.21 3.92
CA ALA A 296 -23.63 17.54 3.27
C ALA A 296 -23.24 16.08 2.98
N ILE A 297 -23.62 15.17 3.87
CA ILE A 297 -23.74 13.74 3.60
C ILE A 297 -25.19 13.40 3.97
N ILE A 298 -25.96 12.95 2.98
CA ILE A 298 -27.05 11.99 3.13
C ILE A 298 -26.58 10.75 2.38
#